data_AF-A0A345DZK6-F1
#
_entry.id   AF-A0A345DZK6-F1
#
_cell.length_a   1.000
_cell.length_b   1.000
_cell.length_c   1.000
_cell.angle_alpha   90.00
_cell.angle_beta   90.00
_cell.angle_gamma   90.00
#
_symmetry.space_group_name_H-M   'P 1'
#
loop_
_entity.id
_entity.type
_entity.pdbx_description
1 polymer ?
#
loop_
_entity_poly.entity_id
_entity_poly.type
_entity_poly.pdbx_seq_one_letter_code
_entity_poly.pdbx_strand_id
1 'polypeptide(L)'
;MNTFAHQIDAQWEREEPLGVDFVRRLLGQVWDADREAIDSAASRGLVEALDDNLWLLDPDGLPPAISFICAYWADNPTYRGNPFTTLFEYRDFWDDPFDYAFVEELLAHVWDPTRRELNRDAATLLARALEPNLDRLEPDARALATDFYATHWTPPTPAEPPARSISATPAEPPARSAIVAVSTGERQCPACAGSGQTACGSCGGMGGRYQSRIEYDYDSTPIYRDEWVGCFCDGGSVACGVCNGSGTVFR
;
A
#
# COMPACT_ATOMS: atom_id res chain seq x y z
N MET A 1 -1.37 -2.42 -29.28
CA MET A 1 -2.57 -3.21 -28.94
C MET A 1 -2.07 -4.52 -28.38
N ASN A 2 -2.42 -4.87 -27.14
CA ASN A 2 -1.87 -6.04 -26.44
C ASN A 2 -2.45 -7.33 -27.03
N THR A 3 -1.62 -8.14 -27.69
CA THR A 3 -2.04 -9.37 -28.36
C THR A 3 -2.61 -10.39 -27.37
N PHE A 4 -2.15 -10.40 -26.12
CA PHE A 4 -2.63 -11.33 -25.10
C PHE A 4 -4.01 -10.95 -24.57
N ALA A 5 -4.29 -9.65 -24.37
CA ALA A 5 -5.62 -9.18 -23.99
C ALA A 5 -6.68 -9.61 -25.01
N HIS A 6 -6.40 -9.46 -26.31
CA HIS A 6 -7.30 -9.94 -27.36
C HIS A 6 -7.45 -11.47 -27.36
N GLN A 7 -6.43 -12.25 -26.98
CA GLN A 7 -6.56 -13.71 -26.85
C GLN A 7 -7.44 -14.11 -25.67
N ILE A 8 -7.30 -13.41 -24.54
CA ILE A 8 -8.10 -13.59 -23.32
C ILE A 8 -9.57 -13.25 -23.62
N ASP A 9 -9.85 -12.08 -24.18
CA ASP A 9 -11.20 -11.64 -24.56
C ASP A 9 -11.86 -12.63 -25.53
N ALA A 10 -11.14 -12.99 -26.60
CA ALA A 10 -11.65 -13.91 -27.61
C ALA A 10 -11.84 -15.34 -27.08
N GLN A 11 -11.14 -15.74 -26.02
CA GLN A 11 -11.34 -17.04 -25.39
C GLN A 11 -12.55 -17.00 -24.45
N TRP A 12 -12.68 -15.93 -23.67
CA TRP A 12 -13.83 -15.73 -22.78
C TRP A 12 -15.15 -15.73 -23.56
N GLU A 13 -15.20 -15.02 -24.70
CA GLU A 13 -16.37 -15.01 -25.59
C GLU A 13 -16.77 -16.40 -26.12
N ARG A 14 -15.85 -17.39 -26.10
CA ARG A 14 -16.08 -18.72 -26.64
C ARG A 14 -16.40 -19.78 -25.60
N GLU A 15 -15.77 -19.73 -24.42
CA GLU A 15 -15.79 -20.86 -23.48
C GLU A 15 -16.28 -20.49 -22.06
N GLU A 16 -16.51 -19.19 -21.76
CA GLU A 16 -16.61 -18.68 -20.36
C GLU A 16 -15.44 -19.23 -19.48
N PRO A 17 -15.44 -19.21 -18.13
CA PRO A 17 -14.23 -18.95 -17.33
C PRO A 17 -12.96 -19.65 -17.80
N LEU A 18 -11.90 -18.85 -17.91
CA LEU A 18 -10.66 -19.25 -18.55
C LEU A 18 -9.98 -20.32 -17.71
N GLY A 19 -10.11 -21.57 -18.14
CA GLY A 19 -9.56 -22.72 -17.43
C GLY A 19 -8.03 -22.77 -17.45
N VAL A 20 -7.47 -23.60 -16.55
CA VAL A 20 -6.03 -23.90 -16.39
C VAL A 20 -5.30 -24.10 -17.70
N ASP A 21 -5.88 -24.86 -18.64
CA ASP A 21 -5.20 -25.23 -19.87
C ASP A 21 -5.01 -24.05 -20.82
N PHE A 22 -5.91 -23.07 -20.77
CA PHE A 22 -5.75 -21.83 -21.51
C PHE A 22 -4.65 -20.97 -20.91
N VAL A 23 -4.67 -20.79 -19.59
CA VAL A 23 -3.61 -20.06 -18.87
C VAL A 23 -2.25 -20.70 -19.15
N ARG A 24 -2.10 -22.00 -18.97
CA ARG A 24 -0.86 -22.74 -19.27
C ARG A 24 -0.39 -22.56 -20.70
N ARG A 25 -1.31 -22.47 -21.66
CA ARG A 25 -0.97 -22.22 -23.07
C ARG A 25 -0.43 -20.80 -23.27
N LEU A 26 -1.01 -19.80 -22.62
CA LEU A 26 -0.50 -18.43 -22.64
C LEU A 26 0.89 -18.36 -21.98
N LEU A 27 1.06 -19.00 -20.83
CA LEU A 27 2.36 -19.08 -20.15
C LEU A 27 3.42 -19.76 -21.04
N GLY A 28 3.04 -20.83 -21.72
CA GLY A 28 3.91 -21.53 -22.68
C GLY A 28 4.28 -20.70 -23.91
N GLN A 29 3.52 -19.65 -24.26
CA GLN A 29 3.90 -18.74 -25.36
C GLN A 29 5.00 -17.76 -24.97
N VAL A 30 5.16 -17.50 -23.67
CA VAL A 30 6.13 -16.52 -23.15
C VAL A 30 7.31 -17.17 -22.42
N TRP A 31 7.21 -18.46 -22.14
CA TRP A 31 8.25 -19.28 -21.55
C TRP A 31 9.13 -19.93 -22.63
N ASP A 32 10.38 -19.46 -22.78
CA ASP A 32 11.37 -20.09 -23.65
C ASP A 32 12.01 -21.29 -22.92
N ALA A 33 11.48 -22.49 -23.18
CA ALA A 33 11.92 -23.73 -22.54
C ALA A 33 13.40 -24.08 -22.80
N ASP A 34 13.99 -23.56 -23.87
CA ASP A 34 15.41 -23.80 -24.20
C ASP A 34 16.37 -22.85 -23.46
N ARG A 35 15.83 -21.78 -22.83
CA ARG A 35 16.62 -20.76 -22.12
C ARG A 35 16.27 -20.58 -20.65
N GLU A 36 15.24 -21.26 -20.15
CA GLU A 36 14.71 -21.07 -18.79
C GLU A 36 14.46 -19.59 -18.48
N ALA A 37 14.14 -18.80 -19.50
CA ALA A 37 14.06 -17.35 -19.40
C ALA A 37 12.71 -16.86 -19.91
N ILE A 38 12.15 -15.92 -19.17
CA ILE A 38 10.88 -15.29 -19.48
C ILE A 38 11.14 -14.17 -20.51
N ASP A 39 10.51 -14.19 -21.69
CA ASP A 39 10.67 -13.12 -22.69
C ASP A 39 10.12 -11.80 -22.12
N SER A 40 11.00 -10.90 -21.68
CA SER A 40 10.62 -9.70 -20.92
C SER A 40 9.60 -8.76 -21.60
N ALA A 41 9.49 -8.76 -22.94
CA ALA A 41 8.50 -7.93 -23.62
C ALA A 41 7.15 -8.64 -23.75
N ALA A 42 7.16 -9.90 -24.20
CA ALA A 42 5.96 -10.71 -24.32
C ALA A 42 5.34 -11.03 -22.95
N SER A 43 6.17 -11.30 -21.96
CA SER A 43 5.75 -11.63 -20.60
C SER A 43 5.22 -10.42 -19.85
N ARG A 44 5.75 -9.23 -20.11
CA ARG A 44 5.13 -7.98 -19.64
C ARG A 44 3.71 -7.85 -20.20
N GLY A 45 3.57 -8.03 -21.51
CA GLY A 45 2.26 -7.98 -22.16
C GLY A 45 1.29 -9.03 -21.62
N LEU A 46 1.76 -10.24 -21.33
CA LEU A 46 0.94 -11.29 -20.74
C LEU A 46 0.55 -10.96 -19.30
N VAL A 47 1.48 -10.46 -18.47
CA VAL A 47 1.15 -10.12 -17.08
C VAL A 47 0.19 -8.94 -17.01
N GLU A 48 0.39 -7.88 -17.81
CA GLU A 48 -0.59 -6.78 -17.90
C GLU A 48 -1.97 -7.30 -18.33
N ALA A 49 -2.01 -8.21 -19.31
CA ALA A 49 -3.27 -8.78 -19.79
C ALA A 49 -3.93 -9.69 -18.75
N LEU A 50 -3.16 -10.48 -17.99
CA LEU A 50 -3.70 -11.32 -16.92
C LEU A 50 -4.16 -10.48 -15.75
N ASP A 51 -3.40 -9.48 -15.31
CA ASP A 51 -3.73 -8.58 -14.18
C ASP A 51 -5.05 -7.85 -14.41
N ASP A 52 -5.28 -7.35 -15.63
CA ASP A 52 -6.53 -6.68 -16.05
C ASP A 52 -7.73 -7.64 -16.13
N ASN A 53 -7.48 -8.96 -16.23
CA ASN A 53 -8.50 -9.98 -16.54
C ASN A 53 -8.49 -11.16 -15.56
N LEU A 54 -7.90 -11.02 -14.36
CA LEU A 54 -7.88 -12.08 -13.34
C LEU A 54 -9.30 -12.55 -13.00
N TRP A 55 -10.28 -11.65 -13.05
CA TRP A 55 -11.70 -11.91 -12.83
C TRP A 55 -12.36 -12.81 -13.89
N LEU A 56 -11.72 -13.01 -15.05
CA LEU A 56 -12.18 -13.90 -16.12
C LEU A 56 -11.67 -15.34 -15.96
N LEU A 57 -10.72 -15.58 -15.04
CA LEU A 57 -10.15 -16.89 -14.82
C LEU A 57 -11.08 -17.79 -14.01
N ASP A 58 -11.13 -19.07 -14.36
CA ASP A 58 -11.70 -20.10 -13.50
C ASP A 58 -10.91 -20.16 -12.18
N PRO A 59 -11.55 -20.38 -11.01
CA PRO A 59 -10.88 -20.72 -9.76
C PRO A 59 -9.69 -21.67 -9.90
N ASP A 60 -9.80 -22.71 -10.73
CA ASP A 60 -8.71 -23.66 -10.96
C ASP A 60 -7.55 -23.03 -11.75
N GLY A 61 -7.84 -22.06 -12.62
CA GLY A 61 -6.89 -21.34 -13.48
C GLY A 61 -6.14 -20.21 -12.78
N LEU A 62 -6.61 -19.77 -11.60
CA LEU A 62 -6.00 -18.70 -10.81
C LEU A 62 -4.60 -19.06 -10.26
N PRO A 63 -4.39 -20.21 -9.56
CA PRO A 63 -3.08 -20.55 -9.00
C PRO A 63 -1.92 -20.51 -10.02
N PRO A 64 -2.02 -21.11 -11.23
CA PRO A 64 -0.92 -21.03 -12.19
C PRO A 64 -0.71 -19.63 -12.79
N ALA A 65 -1.76 -18.82 -12.96
CA ALA A 65 -1.62 -17.43 -13.40
C ALA A 65 -0.87 -16.59 -12.34
N ILE A 66 -1.26 -16.76 -11.08
CA ILE A 66 -0.64 -16.10 -9.93
C ILE A 66 0.83 -16.51 -9.78
N SER A 67 1.10 -17.81 -9.81
CA SER A 67 2.45 -18.37 -9.69
C SER A 67 3.38 -17.81 -10.79
N PHE A 68 2.87 -17.65 -12.01
CA PHE A 68 3.59 -17.01 -13.11
C PHE A 68 3.80 -15.50 -12.92
N ILE A 69 2.77 -14.75 -12.50
CA ILE A 69 2.90 -13.30 -12.23
C ILE A 69 3.96 -13.08 -11.14
N CYS A 70 3.93 -13.88 -10.07
CA CYS A 70 4.93 -13.84 -9.00
C CYS A 70 6.34 -14.17 -9.51
N ALA A 71 6.51 -15.23 -10.29
CA ALA A 71 7.81 -15.62 -10.85
C ALA A 71 8.37 -14.56 -11.81
N TYR A 72 7.54 -14.04 -12.72
CA TYR A 72 7.94 -12.99 -13.65
C TYR A 72 8.43 -11.73 -12.92
N TRP A 73 7.80 -11.34 -11.81
CA TRP A 73 8.19 -10.14 -11.08
C TRP A 73 9.39 -10.36 -10.16
N ALA A 74 9.59 -11.58 -9.64
CA ALA A 74 10.82 -11.94 -8.95
C ALA A 74 12.06 -11.78 -9.85
N ASP A 75 11.93 -12.13 -11.13
CA ASP A 75 13.00 -11.98 -12.13
C ASP A 75 13.09 -10.55 -12.72
N ASN A 76 12.08 -9.70 -12.50
CA ASN A 76 11.98 -8.35 -13.06
C ASN A 76 11.64 -7.28 -12.00
N PRO A 77 12.53 -7.03 -11.03
CA PRO A 77 12.28 -6.16 -9.86
C PRO A 77 12.11 -4.67 -10.18
N THR A 78 12.28 -4.26 -11.45
CA THR A 78 12.02 -2.89 -11.91
C THR A 78 10.53 -2.60 -12.12
N TYR A 79 9.67 -3.63 -12.12
CA TYR A 79 8.21 -3.48 -12.18
C TYR A 79 7.67 -3.11 -10.79
N ARG A 80 6.99 -1.96 -10.66
CA ARG A 80 6.63 -1.34 -9.36
C ARG A 80 5.21 -1.67 -8.84
N GLY A 81 4.46 -2.53 -9.51
CA GLY A 81 3.21 -3.07 -8.95
C GLY A 81 3.51 -4.00 -7.77
N ASN A 82 2.67 -4.04 -6.73
CA ASN A 82 2.75 -5.08 -5.70
C ASN A 82 1.80 -6.23 -6.10
N PRO A 83 2.32 -7.39 -6.55
CA PRO A 83 1.49 -8.42 -7.20
C PRO A 83 0.55 -9.04 -6.19
N PHE A 84 1.03 -9.12 -4.96
CA PHE A 84 0.26 -9.63 -3.84
C PHE A 84 -0.87 -8.68 -3.47
N THR A 85 -0.72 -7.35 -3.63
CA THR A 85 -1.83 -6.42 -3.38
C THR A 85 -2.98 -6.65 -4.34
N THR A 86 -2.71 -6.82 -5.64
CA THR A 86 -3.75 -7.13 -6.63
C THR A 86 -4.44 -8.46 -6.34
N LEU A 87 -3.66 -9.49 -6.00
CA LEU A 87 -4.11 -10.81 -5.53
C LEU A 87 -5.12 -10.74 -4.38
N PHE A 88 -4.86 -9.89 -3.38
CA PHE A 88 -5.78 -9.70 -2.24
C PHE A 88 -6.88 -8.67 -2.51
N GLU A 89 -6.73 -7.77 -3.50
CA GLU A 89 -7.73 -6.78 -3.93
C GLU A 89 -8.85 -7.39 -4.77
N TYR A 90 -8.62 -8.49 -5.50
CA TYR A 90 -9.66 -9.34 -6.11
C TYR A 90 -10.48 -10.16 -5.08
N ARG A 91 -10.59 -9.59 -3.87
CA ARG A 91 -11.25 -9.97 -2.61
C ARG A 91 -12.60 -10.66 -2.73
N ASP A 92 -13.41 -10.26 -3.70
CA ASP A 92 -14.82 -10.63 -3.80
C ASP A 92 -15.05 -11.92 -4.63
N PHE A 93 -13.99 -12.53 -5.16
CA PHE A 93 -14.04 -13.78 -5.96
C PHE A 93 -13.59 -15.03 -5.22
N TRP A 94 -12.99 -14.88 -4.03
CA TRP A 94 -12.49 -16.00 -3.23
C TRP A 94 -13.53 -16.36 -2.16
N ASP A 95 -14.42 -17.32 -2.48
CA ASP A 95 -15.38 -17.86 -1.50
C ASP A 95 -14.70 -18.73 -0.43
N ASP A 96 -13.52 -19.29 -0.74
CA ASP A 96 -12.76 -20.14 0.17
C ASP A 96 -11.61 -19.39 0.88
N PRO A 97 -11.37 -19.68 2.17
CA PRO A 97 -10.21 -19.15 2.90
C PRO A 97 -8.92 -19.60 2.21
N PHE A 98 -7.93 -18.71 2.18
CA PHE A 98 -6.59 -19.06 1.69
C PHE A 98 -6.05 -20.24 2.50
N ASP A 99 -5.90 -21.39 1.83
CA ASP A 99 -5.54 -22.66 2.44
C ASP A 99 -4.04 -22.80 2.67
N TYR A 100 -3.66 -23.88 3.33
CA TYR A 100 -2.25 -24.19 3.62
C TYR A 100 -1.41 -24.32 2.35
N ALA A 101 -1.94 -24.98 1.31
CA ALA A 101 -1.20 -25.26 0.08
C ALA A 101 -0.86 -23.98 -0.68
N PHE A 102 -1.79 -23.03 -0.73
CA PHE A 102 -1.58 -21.72 -1.33
C PHE A 102 -0.49 -20.92 -0.60
N VAL A 103 -0.58 -20.83 0.74
CA VAL A 103 0.44 -20.11 1.52
C VAL A 103 1.80 -20.79 1.41
N GLU A 104 1.87 -22.12 1.40
CA GLU A 104 3.10 -22.87 1.19
C GLU A 104 3.74 -22.56 -0.17
N GLU A 105 2.95 -22.51 -1.25
CA GLU A 105 3.45 -22.14 -2.58
C GLU A 105 3.99 -20.70 -2.60
N LEU A 106 3.27 -19.75 -2.01
CA LEU A 106 3.73 -18.36 -1.91
C LEU A 106 5.06 -18.23 -1.13
N LEU A 107 5.21 -18.98 -0.05
CA LEU A 107 6.43 -18.98 0.75
C LEU A 107 7.62 -19.62 0.02
N ALA A 108 7.37 -20.64 -0.79
CA ALA A 108 8.40 -21.28 -1.62
C ALA A 108 9.00 -20.31 -2.67
N HIS A 109 8.25 -19.30 -3.10
CA HIS A 109 8.76 -18.28 -4.02
C HIS A 109 9.68 -17.25 -3.37
N VAL A 110 9.57 -17.04 -2.06
CA VAL A 110 10.39 -16.05 -1.33
C VAL A 110 11.57 -16.68 -0.60
N TRP A 111 11.56 -18.00 -0.39
CA TRP A 111 12.59 -18.74 0.33
C TRP A 111 13.22 -19.85 -0.53
N ASP A 112 14.53 -19.77 -0.75
CA ASP A 112 15.30 -20.84 -1.38
C ASP A 112 15.82 -21.80 -0.28
N PRO A 113 15.24 -23.00 -0.12
CA PRO A 113 15.67 -23.95 0.90
C PRO A 113 17.07 -24.52 0.64
N THR A 114 17.52 -24.52 -0.62
CA THR A 114 18.84 -25.05 -1.02
C THR A 114 19.94 -24.10 -0.60
N ARG A 115 19.72 -22.79 -0.81
CA ARG A 115 20.67 -21.74 -0.43
C ARG A 115 20.48 -21.24 0.99
N ARG A 116 19.33 -21.56 1.62
CA ARG A 116 18.86 -20.95 2.88
C ARG A 116 18.86 -19.43 2.80
N GLU A 117 18.47 -18.93 1.63
CA GLU A 117 18.44 -17.51 1.33
C GLU A 117 17.00 -17.05 1.13
N LEU A 118 16.68 -15.92 1.74
CA LEU A 118 15.41 -15.25 1.56
C LEU A 118 15.55 -14.15 0.50
N ASN A 119 14.72 -14.19 -0.53
CA ASN A 119 14.54 -13.04 -1.41
C ASN A 119 13.84 -11.93 -0.62
N ARG A 120 14.61 -10.99 -0.09
CA ARG A 120 14.10 -9.96 0.84
C ARG A 120 13.07 -9.03 0.20
N ASP A 121 13.23 -8.71 -1.08
CA ASP A 121 12.30 -7.82 -1.76
C ASP A 121 10.95 -8.52 -1.97
N ALA A 122 10.97 -9.76 -2.47
CA ALA A 122 9.77 -10.57 -2.62
C ALA A 122 9.09 -10.87 -1.27
N ALA A 123 9.87 -11.19 -0.23
CA ALA A 123 9.36 -11.41 1.12
C ALA A 123 8.75 -10.13 1.73
N THR A 124 9.30 -8.94 1.45
CA THR A 124 8.69 -7.66 1.89
C THR A 124 7.31 -7.48 1.27
N LEU A 125 7.21 -7.73 -0.03
CA LEU A 125 5.97 -7.57 -0.79
C LEU A 125 4.91 -8.58 -0.32
N LEU A 126 5.31 -9.85 -0.14
CA LEU A 126 4.46 -10.89 0.39
C LEU A 126 3.99 -10.56 1.82
N ALA A 127 4.89 -10.07 2.69
CA ALA A 127 4.54 -9.68 4.06
C ALA A 127 3.51 -8.56 4.10
N ARG A 128 3.71 -7.50 3.30
CA ARG A 128 2.75 -6.38 3.20
C ARG A 128 1.36 -6.80 2.75
N ALA A 129 1.28 -7.94 2.08
CA ALA A 129 0.06 -8.43 1.48
C ALA A 129 -0.62 -9.49 2.37
N LEU A 130 0.16 -10.38 3.01
CA LEU A 130 -0.34 -11.37 3.97
C LEU A 130 -0.73 -10.75 5.31
N GLU A 131 0.03 -9.78 5.84
CA GLU A 131 -0.20 -9.16 7.15
C GLU A 131 -1.63 -8.62 7.36
N PRO A 132 -2.23 -7.84 6.42
CA PRO A 132 -3.63 -7.40 6.55
C PRO A 132 -4.66 -8.53 6.33
N ASN A 133 -4.24 -9.72 5.89
CA ASN A 133 -5.12 -10.84 5.55
C ASN A 133 -4.94 -12.08 6.46
N LEU A 134 -4.11 -12.00 7.51
CA LEU A 134 -3.82 -13.14 8.40
C LEU A 134 -5.09 -13.76 9.01
N ASP A 135 -6.10 -12.96 9.31
CA ASP A 135 -7.35 -13.41 9.93
C ASP A 135 -8.24 -14.24 8.97
N ARG A 136 -7.91 -14.21 7.67
CA ARG A 136 -8.64 -14.92 6.60
C ARG A 136 -7.97 -16.22 6.18
N LEU A 137 -6.73 -16.44 6.61
CA LEU A 137 -6.03 -17.70 6.39
C LEU A 137 -6.67 -18.79 7.25
N GLU A 138 -6.70 -20.02 6.74
CA GLU A 138 -7.00 -21.17 7.59
C GLU A 138 -6.03 -21.21 8.78
N PRO A 139 -6.43 -21.77 9.94
CA PRO A 139 -5.59 -21.78 11.13
C PRO A 139 -4.17 -22.32 10.90
N ASP A 140 -4.04 -23.37 10.08
CA ASP A 140 -2.77 -24.01 9.76
C ASP A 140 -1.93 -23.16 8.78
N ALA A 141 -2.57 -22.53 7.79
CA ALA A 141 -1.93 -21.60 6.86
C ALA A 141 -1.41 -20.34 7.58
N ARG A 142 -2.19 -19.83 8.54
CA ARG A 142 -1.78 -18.72 9.41
C ARG A 142 -0.58 -19.08 10.28
N ALA A 143 -0.59 -20.28 10.86
CA ALA A 143 0.53 -20.77 11.66
C ALA A 143 1.80 -20.86 10.80
N LEU A 144 1.69 -21.40 9.58
CA LEU A 144 2.79 -21.47 8.61
C LEU A 144 3.37 -20.09 8.28
N ALA A 145 2.51 -19.13 7.90
CA ALA A 145 2.95 -17.77 7.59
C ALA A 145 3.63 -17.08 8.80
N THR A 146 3.04 -17.23 9.99
CA THR A 146 3.56 -16.62 11.23
C THR A 146 4.91 -17.19 11.62
N ASP A 147 5.05 -18.53 11.59
CA ASP A 147 6.30 -19.21 11.89
C ASP A 147 7.39 -18.88 10.87
N PHE A 148 7.02 -18.80 9.59
CA PHE A 148 7.94 -18.40 8.54
C PHE A 148 8.50 -16.99 8.78
N TYR A 149 7.63 -16.01 9.04
CA TYR A 149 8.08 -14.65 9.32
C TYR A 149 8.88 -14.57 10.62
N ALA A 150 8.49 -15.27 11.68
CA ALA A 150 9.27 -15.30 12.92
C ALA A 150 10.68 -15.89 12.73
N THR A 151 10.82 -16.88 11.85
CA THR A 151 12.07 -17.61 11.65
C THR A 151 13.00 -16.96 10.63
N HIS A 152 12.44 -16.45 9.53
CA HIS A 152 13.21 -16.02 8.36
C HIS A 152 13.17 -14.51 8.11
N TRP A 153 12.26 -13.79 8.77
CA TRP A 153 12.04 -12.36 8.55
C TRP A 153 12.34 -11.53 9.79
N THR A 154 13.39 -10.72 9.73
CA THR A 154 13.50 -9.57 10.63
C THR A 154 13.00 -8.37 9.85
N PRO A 155 11.88 -7.72 10.25
CA PRO A 155 11.41 -6.54 9.54
C PRO A 155 12.54 -5.53 9.49
N PRO A 156 12.77 -4.87 8.33
CA PRO A 156 13.79 -3.84 8.25
C PRO A 156 13.49 -2.80 9.33
N THR A 157 14.44 -2.56 10.23
CA THR A 157 14.35 -1.47 11.19
C THR A 157 13.99 -0.22 10.40
N PRO A 158 12.92 0.52 10.76
CA PRO A 158 12.54 1.71 10.03
C PRO A 158 13.80 2.56 9.85
N ALA A 159 14.19 2.80 8.60
CA ALA A 159 15.36 3.60 8.32
C ALA A 159 15.20 4.89 9.12
N GLU A 160 16.18 5.20 9.97
CA GLU A 160 16.22 6.46 10.68
C GLU A 160 15.94 7.55 9.63
N PRO A 161 14.85 8.33 9.78
CA PRO A 161 14.41 9.22 8.73
C PRO A 161 15.62 10.06 8.32
N PRO A 162 15.96 10.15 7.03
CA PRO A 162 17.17 10.83 6.59
C PRO A 162 17.17 12.18 7.27
N ALA A 163 18.25 12.48 8.00
CA ALA A 163 18.39 13.70 8.78
C ALA A 163 17.93 14.85 7.88
N ARG A 164 16.72 15.36 8.13
CA ARG A 164 16.11 16.37 7.28
C ARG A 164 17.10 17.51 7.29
N SER A 165 17.72 17.79 6.15
CA SER A 165 18.40 19.07 5.96
C SER A 165 17.28 20.09 5.91
N ILE A 166 16.92 20.61 7.08
CA ILE A 166 15.90 21.65 7.22
C ILE A 166 16.53 22.95 6.72
N SER A 167 16.73 23.06 5.41
CA SER A 167 16.69 24.36 4.73
C SER A 167 15.22 24.72 4.51
N ALA A 168 14.44 24.71 5.58
CA ALA A 168 13.16 25.40 5.60
C ALA A 168 13.48 26.85 5.92
N THR A 169 13.25 27.75 4.97
CA THR A 169 12.93 29.13 5.32
C THR A 169 11.79 29.04 6.34
N PRO A 170 11.97 29.52 7.58
CA PRO A 170 10.91 29.44 8.58
C PRO A 170 9.67 30.12 8.02
N ALA A 171 8.57 29.37 7.89
CA ALA A 171 7.27 30.01 7.76
C ALA A 171 7.12 30.91 8.99
N GLU A 172 6.86 32.20 8.74
CA GLU A 172 6.66 33.20 9.77
C GLU A 172 5.66 32.65 10.80
N PRO A 173 6.03 32.54 12.07
CA PRO A 173 5.15 31.98 13.09
C PRO A 173 3.84 32.78 13.10
N PRO A 174 2.67 32.13 13.21
CA PRO A 174 1.40 32.85 13.30
C PRO A 174 1.51 33.87 14.43
N ALA A 175 1.06 35.10 14.14
CA ALA A 175 1.19 36.25 15.02
C ALA A 175 0.86 35.88 16.47
N ARG A 176 1.80 36.18 17.38
CA ARG A 176 1.64 35.97 18.82
C ARG A 176 0.28 36.47 19.27
N SER A 177 -0.52 35.58 19.85
CA SER A 177 -1.83 35.90 20.42
C SER A 177 -1.70 37.10 21.36
N ALA A 178 -2.49 38.14 21.11
CA ALA A 178 -2.56 39.29 21.99
C ALA A 178 -3.11 38.84 23.35
N ILE A 179 -2.38 39.13 24.42
CA ILE A 179 -2.87 38.91 25.78
C ILE A 179 -4.04 39.87 26.01
N VAL A 180 -5.25 39.33 26.17
CA VAL A 180 -6.46 40.12 26.40
C VAL A 180 -6.38 40.80 27.78
N ALA A 181 -6.59 42.12 27.80
CA ALA A 181 -6.67 42.89 29.03
C ALA A 181 -7.92 42.48 29.83
N VAL A 182 -7.73 42.08 31.09
CA VAL A 182 -8.80 41.56 31.95
C VAL A 182 -9.54 42.72 32.63
N SER A 183 -10.87 42.74 32.53
CA SER A 183 -11.74 43.71 33.22
C SER A 183 -12.01 43.28 34.69
N THR A 184 -12.49 44.21 35.51
CA THR A 184 -12.88 43.91 36.91
C THR A 184 -14.04 42.92 36.95
N GLY A 185 -13.79 41.70 37.45
CA GLY A 185 -14.79 40.63 37.58
C GLY A 185 -14.47 39.37 36.77
N GLU A 186 -13.58 39.49 35.80
CA GLU A 186 -13.12 38.38 34.97
C GLU A 186 -11.71 37.94 35.41
N ARG A 187 -11.33 36.72 35.04
CA ARG A 187 -9.94 36.24 35.11
C ARG A 187 -9.56 35.59 33.79
N GLN A 188 -8.27 35.58 33.47
CA GLN A 188 -7.79 34.83 32.29
C GLN A 188 -8.21 33.38 32.41
N CYS A 189 -8.71 32.82 31.31
CA CYS A 189 -9.05 31.42 31.25
C CYS A 189 -7.76 30.60 31.41
N PRO A 190 -7.62 29.77 32.46
CA PRO A 190 -6.38 29.03 32.70
C PRO A 190 -6.15 27.96 31.63
N ALA A 191 -7.20 27.46 30.97
CA ALA A 191 -7.11 26.41 29.96
C ALA A 191 -6.45 26.88 28.66
N CYS A 192 -6.58 28.16 28.30
CA CYS A 192 -5.94 28.74 27.11
C CYS A 192 -4.97 29.89 27.45
N ALA A 193 -4.65 30.06 28.74
CA ALA A 193 -3.80 31.14 29.24
C ALA A 193 -4.20 32.54 28.71
N GLY A 194 -5.50 32.80 28.54
CA GLY A 194 -6.00 34.09 28.07
C GLY A 194 -6.05 34.28 26.56
N SER A 195 -5.59 33.33 25.74
CA SER A 195 -5.55 33.48 24.28
C SER A 195 -6.92 33.35 23.60
N GLY A 196 -7.89 32.73 24.29
CA GLY A 196 -9.17 32.34 23.70
C GLY A 196 -9.08 31.12 22.77
N GLN A 197 -7.87 30.62 22.46
CA GLN A 197 -7.67 29.55 21.49
C GLN A 197 -6.81 28.41 22.07
N THR A 198 -7.08 27.18 21.64
CA THR A 198 -6.27 26.00 21.95
C THR A 198 -5.76 25.36 20.67
N ALA A 199 -4.63 24.66 20.74
CA ALA A 199 -4.09 23.93 19.60
C ALA A 199 -5.11 22.90 19.10
N CYS A 200 -5.31 22.87 17.79
CA CYS A 200 -6.18 21.92 17.13
C CYS A 200 -5.57 20.51 17.21
N GLY A 201 -6.27 19.57 17.85
CA GLY A 201 -5.77 18.19 18.02
C GLY A 201 -5.53 17.48 16.69
N SER A 202 -6.32 17.78 15.66
CA SER A 202 -6.23 17.13 14.35
C SER A 202 -4.95 17.46 13.57
N CYS A 203 -4.32 18.60 13.81
CA CYS A 203 -3.05 19.00 13.17
C CYS A 203 -1.95 19.39 14.16
N GLY A 204 -2.15 19.15 15.46
CA GLY A 204 -1.19 19.47 16.51
C GLY A 204 -0.80 20.95 16.58
N GLY A 205 -1.67 21.88 16.16
CA GLY A 205 -1.35 23.31 16.18
C GLY A 205 -0.67 23.86 14.92
N MET A 206 -0.36 23.02 13.93
CA MET A 206 0.43 23.46 12.76
C MET A 206 -0.41 24.09 11.64
N GLY A 207 -1.73 23.96 11.68
CA GLY A 207 -2.63 24.52 10.66
C GLY A 207 -2.77 23.70 9.39
N GLY A 208 -2.14 22.53 9.35
CA GLY A 208 -2.19 21.61 8.23
C GLY A 208 -1.28 20.41 8.43
N ARG A 209 -1.17 19.60 7.40
CA ARG A 209 -0.22 18.50 7.31
C ARG A 209 0.29 18.39 5.89
N TYR A 210 1.50 17.89 5.74
CA TYR A 210 1.98 17.47 4.42
C TYR A 210 1.27 16.20 4.01
N GLN A 211 0.75 16.19 2.79
CA GLN A 211 0.19 15.02 2.15
C GLN A 211 0.94 14.80 0.85
N SER A 212 1.48 13.59 0.67
CA SER A 212 2.09 13.21 -0.59
C SER A 212 0.99 12.81 -1.56
N ARG A 213 0.89 13.50 -2.69
CA ARG A 213 0.06 13.11 -3.83
C ARG A 213 0.91 12.52 -4.93
N ILE A 214 0.32 11.55 -5.63
CA ILE A 214 0.87 10.96 -6.85
C ILE A 214 0.11 11.60 -8.00
N GLU A 215 0.83 12.34 -8.84
CA GLU A 215 0.35 12.80 -10.14
C GLU A 215 1.02 11.95 -11.21
N TYR A 216 0.36 11.73 -12.35
CA TYR A 216 0.96 11.03 -13.48
C TYR A 216 1.23 12.04 -14.60
N ASP A 217 2.44 12.02 -15.15
CA ASP A 217 2.74 12.81 -16.35
C ASP A 217 2.13 12.18 -17.61
N TYR A 218 2.35 12.83 -18.76
CA TYR A 218 1.83 12.38 -20.06
C TYR A 218 2.30 10.96 -20.42
N ASP A 219 3.48 10.55 -19.95
CA ASP A 219 4.06 9.24 -20.19
C ASP A 219 3.71 8.23 -19.07
N SER A 220 2.75 8.58 -18.21
CA SER A 220 2.31 7.77 -17.06
C SER A 220 3.40 7.51 -16.01
N THR A 221 4.43 8.36 -15.95
CA THR A 221 5.45 8.31 -14.89
C THR A 221 4.87 8.96 -13.62
N PRO A 222 4.94 8.28 -12.45
CA PRO A 222 4.46 8.87 -11.20
C PRO A 222 5.40 9.98 -10.72
N ILE A 223 4.83 11.16 -10.51
CA ILE A 223 5.47 12.32 -9.90
C ILE A 223 4.89 12.48 -8.50
N TYR A 224 5.76 12.35 -7.50
CA TYR A 224 5.40 12.58 -6.10
C TYR A 224 5.52 14.07 -5.78
N ARG A 225 4.41 14.67 -5.34
CA ARG A 225 4.40 16.05 -4.82
C ARG A 225 3.95 16.05 -3.39
N ASP A 226 4.76 16.65 -2.52
CA ASP A 226 4.32 16.99 -1.17
C ASP A 226 3.58 18.32 -1.23
N GLU A 227 2.28 18.29 -0.92
CA GLU A 227 1.46 19.48 -0.78
C GLU A 227 1.12 19.73 0.69
N TRP A 228 1.05 21.01 1.06
CA TRP A 228 0.53 21.40 2.36
C TRP A 228 -0.99 21.44 2.30
N VAL A 229 -1.63 20.47 2.96
CA VAL A 229 -3.09 20.43 3.06
C VAL A 229 -3.50 21.12 4.35
N GLY A 230 -4.25 22.21 4.21
CA GLY A 230 -4.80 22.95 5.33
C GLY A 230 -5.67 22.06 6.22
N CYS A 231 -5.52 22.21 7.54
CA CYS A 231 -6.41 21.56 8.47
C CYS A 231 -7.76 22.32 8.47
N PHE A 232 -8.85 21.61 8.78
CA PHE A 232 -10.18 22.22 8.86
C PHE A 232 -10.29 23.31 9.95
N CYS A 233 -9.40 23.31 10.93
CA CYS A 233 -9.34 24.31 11.98
C CYS A 233 -8.59 25.58 11.53
N ASP A 234 -9.06 26.75 11.97
CA ASP A 234 -8.60 28.10 11.59
C ASP A 234 -7.09 28.30 11.77
N GLY A 235 -6.28 27.86 10.81
CA GLY A 235 -4.82 27.99 10.87
C GLY A 235 -4.18 27.17 12.00
N GLY A 236 -4.85 26.14 12.52
CA GLY A 236 -4.29 25.20 13.49
C GLY A 236 -4.72 25.43 14.92
N SER A 237 -5.62 26.37 15.17
CA SER A 237 -6.23 26.56 16.49
C SER A 237 -7.73 26.35 16.43
N VAL A 238 -8.32 26.07 17.59
CA VAL A 238 -9.77 26.04 17.80
C VAL A 238 -10.12 26.94 18.98
N ALA A 239 -11.35 27.45 19.01
CA ALA A 239 -11.84 28.21 20.17
C ALA A 239 -11.74 27.35 21.43
N CYS A 240 -11.19 27.92 22.50
CA CYS A 240 -11.07 27.23 23.78
C CYS A 240 -12.47 26.93 24.32
N GLY A 241 -12.81 25.65 24.49
CA GLY A 241 -14.15 25.24 24.94
C GLY A 241 -14.53 25.74 26.33
N VAL A 242 -13.55 26.09 27.17
CA VAL A 242 -13.80 26.57 28.55
C VAL A 242 -14.25 28.02 28.58
N CYS A 243 -13.71 28.88 27.71
CA CYS A 243 -14.10 30.30 27.61
C CYS A 243 -14.85 30.63 26.31
N ASN A 244 -15.17 29.61 25.51
CA ASN A 244 -15.82 29.74 24.21
C ASN A 244 -15.19 30.80 23.30
N GLY A 245 -13.86 30.88 23.28
CA GLY A 245 -13.12 31.85 22.46
C GLY A 245 -12.82 33.20 23.12
N SER A 246 -13.40 33.53 24.27
CA SER A 246 -13.26 34.88 24.86
C SER A 246 -11.89 35.16 25.48
N GLY A 247 -11.16 34.11 25.88
CA GLY A 247 -9.93 34.24 26.65
C GLY A 247 -10.13 34.52 28.14
N THR A 248 -11.34 34.83 28.58
CA THR A 248 -11.66 35.12 29.99
C THR A 248 -12.76 34.21 30.54
N VAL A 249 -12.77 34.01 31.85
CA VAL A 249 -13.86 33.35 32.58
C VAL A 249 -14.26 34.22 33.75
N PHE A 250 -15.54 34.19 34.13
CA PHE A 250 -15.99 34.83 35.35
C PHE A 250 -15.30 34.19 36.57
N ARG A 251 -15.00 35.01 37.58
CA ARG A 251 -14.42 34.52 38.83
C ARG A 251 -15.38 33.67 39.63
#